data_AF-A0A399SEE8-F1
#
_entry.id   AF-A0A399SEE8-F1
#
_cell.length_a   1.000
_cell.length_b   1.000
_cell.length_c   1.000
_cell.angle_alpha   90.00
_cell.angle_beta   90.00
_cell.angle_gamma   90.00
#
_symmetry.space_group_name_H-M   'P 1'
#
loop_
_entity.id
_entity.type
_entity.pdbx_description
1 polymer ?
#
loop_
_entity_poly.entity_id
_entity_poly.type
_entity_poly.pdbx_seq_one_letter_code
_entity_poly.pdbx_strand_id
1 'polypeptide(L)' 'MKTNWIRVFLLYLLAFTATFTFLKLWDYWECLLLGKPTDLAAALTAIDFSQIYAIALPVSLMLGMSKYKKLTKSARG' A
#
# COMPACT_ATOMS: atom_id res chain seq x y z
N MET A 1 9.69 -23.95 -5.42
CA MET A 1 10.39 -22.65 -5.30
C MET A 1 9.72 -21.46 -6.01
N LYS A 2 8.45 -21.50 -6.46
CA LYS A 2 7.86 -20.41 -7.27
C LYS A 2 7.00 -19.36 -6.52
N THR A 3 6.51 -19.63 -5.32
CA THR A 3 5.46 -18.81 -4.68
C THR A 3 5.95 -17.71 -3.74
N ASN A 4 7.22 -17.74 -3.32
CA ASN A 4 7.71 -16.82 -2.28
C ASN A 4 7.82 -15.36 -2.75
N TRP A 5 8.17 -15.12 -4.02
CA TRP A 5 8.29 -13.76 -4.54
C TRP A 5 6.92 -13.07 -4.67
N ILE A 6 5.92 -13.78 -5.18
CA ILE A 6 4.54 -13.28 -5.33
C ILE A 6 3.96 -12.95 -3.95
N ARG A 7 4.20 -13.80 -2.94
CA ARG A 7 3.73 -13.55 -1.57
C ARG A 7 4.37 -12.30 -0.97
N VAL A 8 5.68 -12.09 -1.16
CA VAL A 8 6.39 -10.89 -0.69
C VAL A 8 5.88 -9.64 -1.41
N PHE A 9 5.68 -9.72 -2.72
CA PHE A 9 5.09 -8.64 -3.52
C PHE A 9 3.69 -8.27 -3.02
N LEU A 10 2.80 -9.24 -2.85
CA LEU A 10 1.43 -9.02 -2.36
C LEU A 10 1.41 -8.41 -0.96
N LEU A 11 2.30 -8.84 -0.06
CA LEU A 11 2.43 -8.25 1.27
C LEU A 11 2.84 -6.78 1.21
N TYR A 12 3.82 -6.42 0.36
CA TYR A 12 4.20 -5.02 0.17
C TYR A 12 3.07 -4.22 -0.47
N LEU A 13 2.42 -4.76 -1.51
CA LEU A 13 1.29 -4.11 -2.17
C LEU A 13 0.20 -3.79 -1.15
N LEU A 14 -0.23 -4.78 -0.37
CA LEU A 14 -1.24 -4.63 0.69
C LEU A 14 -0.83 -3.58 1.73
N ALA A 15 0.42 -3.61 2.19
CA ALA A 15 0.91 -2.65 3.17
C ALA A 15 0.88 -1.21 2.61
N PHE A 16 1.31 -1.01 1.36
CA PHE A 16 1.26 0.31 0.72
C PHE A 16 -0.16 0.79 0.49
N THR A 17 -1.04 -0.03 -0.09
CA THR A 17 -2.45 0.37 -0.30
C THR A 17 -3.14 0.71 1.02
N ALA A 18 -2.95 -0.10 2.07
CA ALA A 18 -3.50 0.19 3.39
C ALA A 18 -2.96 1.52 3.95
N THR A 19 -1.65 1.76 3.87
CA THR A 19 -1.03 2.98 4.40
C THR A 19 -1.52 4.23 3.66
N PHE A 20 -1.58 4.20 2.33
CA PHE A 20 -2.08 5.31 1.53
C PHE A 20 -3.58 5.57 1.75
N THR A 21 -4.36 4.51 1.94
CA THR A 21 -5.78 4.61 2.28
C THR A 21 -5.97 5.27 3.65
N PHE A 22 -5.18 4.87 4.64
CA PHE A 22 -5.18 5.50 5.97
C PHE A 22 -4.75 6.97 5.93
N LEU A 23 -3.73 7.31 5.16
CA LEU A 23 -3.30 8.70 4.94
C LEU A 23 -4.44 9.55 4.36
N LYS A 24 -5.19 9.02 3.39
CA LYS A 24 -6.36 9.71 2.82
C LYS A 24 -7.52 9.83 3.81
N LEU A 25 -7.73 8.83 4.65
CA LEU A 25 -8.75 8.90 5.71
C LEU A 25 -8.33 9.82 6.86
N TRP A 26 -7.03 10.06 7.06
CA TRP A 26 -6.53 10.90 8.15
C TRP A 26 -7.09 12.32 8.07
N ASP A 27 -7.12 12.92 6.87
CA ASP A 27 -7.70 14.25 6.64
C ASP A 27 -9.19 14.29 7.03
N TYR A 28 -9.91 13.17 6.85
CA TYR A 28 -11.31 13.04 7.30
C TYR A 28 -11.43 12.92 8.81
N TRP A 29 -10.54 12.17 9.47
CA TRP A 29 -10.51 12.09 10.93
C TRP A 29 -10.28 13.46 11.56
N GLU A 30 -9.40 14.28 10.99
CA GLU A 30 -9.17 15.64 11.45
C GLU A 30 -10.41 16.52 11.31
N CYS A 31 -11.12 16.44 10.18
CA CYS A 31 -12.40 17.15 10.00
C CYS A 31 -13.48 16.70 11.00
N LEU A 32 -13.50 15.42 11.35
CA LEU A 32 -14.43 14.83 12.32
C LEU A 32 -14.12 15.30 13.75
N LEU A 33 -12.84 15.39 14.10
CA LEU A 33 -12.37 15.95 15.38
C LEU A 33 -12.66 17.45 15.52
N LEU A 34 -12.69 18.18 14.40
CA LEU A 34 -13.07 19.59 14.35
C LEU A 34 -14.60 19.82 14.39
N GLY A 35 -15.40 18.75 14.51
CA GLY A 35 -16.86 18.83 14.61
C GLY A 35 -17.57 19.23 13.31
N LYS A 36 -16.88 19.13 12.16
CA LYS A 36 -17.51 19.40 10.86
C LYS A 36 -18.36 18.21 10.42
N PRO A 37 -19.50 18.44 9.75
CA PRO A 37 -20.27 17.35 9.17
C PRO A 37 -19.45 16.68 8.07
N THR A 38 -19.01 15.46 8.33
CA THR A 38 -18.28 14.63 7.36
C THR A 38 -19.15 13.47 6.93
N ASP A 39 -19.42 13.37 5.62
CA ASP A 39 -20.07 12.20 5.04
C ASP A 39 -19.02 11.12 4.73
N LEU A 40 -19.07 10.03 5.50
CA LEU A 40 -18.13 8.93 5.40
C LEU A 40 -18.29 8.16 4.07
N ALA A 41 -19.49 8.16 3.49
CA ALA A 41 -19.72 7.56 2.17
C ALA A 41 -19.05 8.39 1.07
N ALA A 42 -19.14 9.72 1.14
CA ALA A 42 -18.43 10.63 0.23
C ALA A 42 -16.91 10.53 0.41
N ALA A 43 -16.44 10.29 1.64
CA ALA A 43 -15.02 10.09 1.92
C ALA A 43 -14.46 8.85 1.25
N LEU A 44 -15.19 7.74 1.33
CA LEU A 44 -14.79 6.47 0.72
C LEU A 44 -14.83 6.53 -0.81
N THR A 45 -15.79 7.23 -1.41
CA THR A 45 -15.87 7.39 -2.87
C THR A 45 -14.84 8.38 -3.41
N ALA A 46 -14.36 9.32 -2.59
CA ALA A 46 -13.25 10.21 -2.93
C ALA A 46 -11.87 9.53 -2.93
N ILE A 47 -11.78 8.28 -2.45
CA ILE A 47 -10.53 7.51 -2.49
C ILE A 47 -10.27 7.07 -3.92
N ASP A 48 -9.37 7.80 -4.59
CA ASP A 48 -8.87 7.41 -5.90
C ASP A 48 -7.83 6.27 -5.76
N PHE A 49 -8.33 5.03 -5.77
CA PHE A 49 -7.49 3.85 -5.74
C PHE A 49 -6.55 3.77 -6.96
N SER A 50 -6.88 4.38 -8.09
CA SER A 50 -6.03 4.38 -9.29
C SER A 50 -4.69 5.07 -9.01
N GLN A 51 -4.73 6.23 -8.35
CA GLN A 51 -3.52 6.96 -7.94
C GLN A 51 -2.70 6.18 -6.90
N ILE A 52 -3.38 5.50 -5.97
CA ILE A 52 -2.71 4.67 -4.96
C ILE A 52 -1.98 3.51 -5.65
N TYR A 53 -2.64 2.82 -6.58
CA TYR A 53 -2.04 1.71 -7.31
C TYR A 53 -0.91 2.16 -8.24
N ALA A 54 -1.01 3.34 -8.85
CA ALA A 54 0.05 3.89 -9.70
C ALA A 54 1.40 4.02 -8.98
N ILE A 55 1.38 4.25 -7.66
CA ILE A 55 2.58 4.34 -6.82
C ILE A 55 2.89 3.01 -6.14
N ALA A 56 1.88 2.35 -5.57
CA ALA A 56 2.06 1.12 -4.80
C ALA A 56 2.56 -0.05 -5.66
N LEU A 57 2.12 -0.17 -6.91
CA LEU A 57 2.56 -1.24 -7.84
C LEU A 57 4.07 -1.19 -8.12
N PRO A 58 4.65 -0.12 -8.68
CA PRO A 58 6.08 -0.10 -9.00
C PRO A 58 6.96 -0.25 -7.76
N VAL A 59 6.58 0.37 -6.64
CA VAL A 59 7.34 0.30 -5.38
C VAL A 59 7.34 -1.13 -4.81
N SER A 60 6.18 -1.77 -4.72
CA SER A 60 6.06 -3.15 -4.24
C SER A 60 6.80 -4.14 -5.12
N LEU A 61 6.78 -3.94 -6.45
CA LEU A 61 7.47 -4.78 -7.43
C LEU A 61 8.99 -4.64 -7.32
N MET A 62 9.48 -3.40 -7.19
CA MET A 62 10.89 -3.10 -6.99
C MET A 62 11.42 -3.68 -5.66
N LEU A 63 10.67 -3.53 -4.57
CA LEU A 63 11.03 -4.09 -3.26
C LEU A 63 10.98 -5.62 -3.25
N GLY A 64 9.95 -6.21 -3.86
CA GLY A 64 9.82 -7.66 -4.00
C GLY A 64 11.01 -8.26 -4.75
N MET A 65 11.41 -7.66 -5.88
CA MET A 65 12.58 -8.10 -6.65
C MET A 65 13.89 -7.92 -5.88
N SER A 66 14.07 -6.78 -5.20
CA SER A 66 15.28 -6.50 -4.41
C SER A 66 15.46 -7.51 -3.26
N LYS A 67 14.40 -7.78 -2.49
CA LYS A 67 14.39 -8.79 -1.43
C LYS A 67 14.68 -10.20 -1.96
N TYR A 68 14.07 -10.57 -3.09
CA TYR A 68 14.28 -11.89 -3.68
C TYR A 68 15.72 -12.09 -4.18
N LYS A 69 16.31 -11.08 -4.85
CA LYS A 69 17.74 -11.11 -5.22
C LYS A 69 18.64 -11.26 -3.99
N LYS A 70 18.31 -10.60 -2.89
CA LYS A 70 19.08 -10.70 -1.64
C LYS A 70 19.00 -12.11 -1.02
N LEU A 71 17.81 -12.70 -1.02
CA LEU A 71 17.57 -14.06 -0.50
C LEU A 71 18.28 -15.14 -1.33
N THR A 72 18.29 -15.03 -2.65
CA THR A 72 18.99 -16.00 -3.53
C THR A 72 20.51 -15.83 -3.50
N LYS A 73 21.01 -14.61 -3.31
CA LYS A 73 22.45 -14.34 -3.15
C LYS A 73 22.99 -14.84 -1.81
N SER A 74 22.20 -14.73 -0.74
CA SER A 74 22.56 -15.23 0.59
C SER A 74 22.53 -16.76 0.73
N ALA A 75 21.93 -17.48 -0.23
CA ALA A 75 21.86 -18.95 -0.23
C ALA A 75 23.01 -19.63 -1.03
N ARG A 76 23.93 -18.84 -1.60
CA ARG A 76 25.06 -19.33 -2.42
C ARG A 76 26.45 -19.10 -1.81
N GLY A 77 26.54 -18.42 -0.66
CA GLY A 77 27.77 -18.26 0.11
C GLY A 77 27.66 -19.03 1.41
#